data_AF-D3V9F5-F1
#
_entry.id   AF-D3V9F5-F1
#
_cell.length_a   1.000
_cell.length_b   1.000
_cell.length_c   1.000
_cell.angle_alpha   90.00
_cell.angle_beta   90.00
_cell.angle_gamma   90.00
#
_symmetry.space_group_name_H-M   'P 1'
#
loop_
_entity.id
_entity.type
_entity.pdbx_description
1 polymer ?
#
loop_
_entity_poly.entity_id
_entity_poly.type
_entity_poly.pdbx_seq_one_letter_code
_entity_poly.pdbx_strand_id
1 'polypeptide(L)'
;MNYYMLMNDYKSSLIPRYLHAIVDVKKQVNKNWDYEGSDYSFPYDMEQPDCPEKLFLLCNRNIGALKFNYYRHSRAHLMSDYFFDFLKPFRMSDFICKKLLATSIKDGETIRDDLNYIYFTNNDDFLDFDKSKLEEDRYRGVIPHKLVFSEKVLSYDIFAITGTLLSGHIFLSEMVAEKFFEKKIAGLKLIKSEDAFKEYCLDYGYDIEINKKRAKRRLP
;
A
#
# COMPACT_ATOMS: atom_id res chain seq x y z
N MET A 1 -9.06 12.30 17.88
CA MET A 1 -7.91 12.54 17.00
C MET A 1 -8.30 12.09 15.61
N ASN A 2 -8.11 12.94 14.59
CA ASN A 2 -8.41 12.58 13.22
C ASN A 2 -7.22 11.85 12.60
N TYR A 3 -7.50 10.93 11.69
CA TYR A 3 -6.48 10.22 10.93
C TYR A 3 -6.74 10.34 9.43
N TYR A 4 -5.67 10.28 8.66
CA TYR A 4 -5.70 10.36 7.20
C TYR A 4 -5.05 9.12 6.60
N MET A 5 -5.70 8.49 5.64
CA MET A 5 -5.19 7.33 4.92
C MET A 5 -4.46 7.78 3.64
N LEU A 6 -3.30 7.18 3.39
CA LEU A 6 -2.58 7.32 2.13
C LEU A 6 -3.17 6.41 1.07
N MET A 7 -3.53 6.99 -0.07
CA MET A 7 -3.95 6.25 -1.26
C MET A 7 -3.18 6.70 -2.47
N ASN A 8 -3.07 5.82 -3.46
CA ASN A 8 -2.58 6.20 -4.79
C ASN A 8 -3.49 7.27 -5.38
N ASP A 9 -2.91 8.34 -5.94
CA ASP A 9 -3.69 9.31 -6.70
C ASP A 9 -3.83 8.89 -8.16
N TYR A 10 -4.76 7.98 -8.44
CA TYR A 10 -4.97 7.46 -9.80
C TYR A 10 -5.51 8.48 -10.80
N LYS A 11 -5.84 9.71 -10.36
CA LYS A 11 -6.14 10.82 -11.27
C LYS A 11 -4.87 11.50 -11.79
N SER A 12 -3.74 11.31 -11.12
CA SER A 12 -2.45 11.84 -11.52
C SER A 12 -1.87 11.08 -12.71
N SER A 13 -1.33 11.80 -13.68
CA SER A 13 -0.55 11.21 -14.79
C SER A 13 0.85 10.74 -14.37
N LEU A 14 1.27 11.04 -13.13
CA LEU A 14 2.59 10.69 -12.60
C LEU A 14 2.67 9.23 -12.15
N ILE A 15 1.54 8.61 -11.81
CA ILE A 15 1.46 7.21 -11.43
C ILE A 15 0.74 6.37 -12.48
N PRO A 16 1.13 5.11 -12.69
CA PRO A 16 0.35 4.19 -13.50
C PRO A 16 -0.85 3.65 -12.71
N ARG A 17 -2.01 3.52 -13.35
CA ARG A 17 -3.15 2.83 -12.72
C ARG A 17 -2.83 1.37 -12.42
N TYR A 18 -2.12 0.73 -13.34
CA TYR A 18 -1.60 -0.62 -13.17
C TYR A 18 -0.08 -0.57 -13.30
N LEU A 19 0.62 -0.73 -12.18
CA LEU A 19 2.06 -0.89 -12.18
C LEU A 19 2.39 -2.28 -12.77
N HIS A 20 2.68 -2.34 -14.06
CA HIS A 20 3.07 -3.56 -14.77
C HIS A 20 4.51 -3.97 -14.41
N ALA A 21 4.76 -4.24 -13.13
CA ALA A 21 6.05 -4.65 -12.59
C ALA A 21 5.94 -5.77 -11.56
N ILE A 22 7.05 -6.48 -11.38
CA ILE A 22 7.21 -7.56 -10.39
C ILE A 22 8.34 -7.18 -9.45
N VAL A 23 8.18 -7.44 -8.15
CA VAL A 23 9.27 -7.33 -7.18
C VAL A 23 9.97 -8.68 -7.09
N ASP A 24 11.30 -8.69 -7.19
CA ASP A 24 12.12 -9.89 -7.17
C ASP A 24 13.48 -9.61 -6.53
N VAL A 25 14.18 -10.66 -6.10
CA VAL A 25 15.56 -10.59 -5.60
C VAL A 25 16.59 -10.64 -6.73
N LYS A 26 16.19 -11.08 -7.93
CA LYS A 26 17.06 -11.16 -9.12
C LYS A 26 16.59 -10.22 -10.22
N LYS A 27 17.54 -9.71 -11.00
CA LYS A 27 17.22 -9.06 -12.27
C LYS A 27 16.77 -10.10 -13.28
N GLN A 28 15.80 -9.73 -14.10
CA GLN A 28 15.41 -10.47 -15.30
C GLN A 28 15.69 -9.62 -16.53
N VAL A 29 16.22 -10.22 -17.59
CA VAL A 29 16.46 -9.56 -18.88
C VAL A 29 15.91 -10.43 -20.00
N ASN A 30 14.87 -9.95 -20.65
CA ASN A 30 14.19 -10.58 -21.77
C ASN A 30 13.82 -9.52 -22.82
N LYS A 31 14.46 -9.59 -23.99
CA LYS A 31 14.24 -8.66 -25.12
C LYS A 31 12.81 -8.69 -25.68
N ASN A 32 12.07 -9.78 -25.44
CA ASN A 32 10.68 -9.93 -25.86
C ASN A 32 9.69 -9.28 -24.87
N TRP A 33 10.17 -8.74 -23.76
CA TRP A 33 9.36 -8.15 -22.68
C TRP A 33 8.46 -9.14 -21.93
N ASP A 34 8.83 -10.41 -21.93
CA ASP A 34 8.11 -11.44 -21.17
C ASP A 34 8.73 -11.62 -19.79
N TYR A 35 7.88 -11.62 -18.76
CA TYR A 35 8.28 -11.92 -17.40
C TYR A 35 8.45 -13.42 -17.19
N GLU A 36 9.47 -13.78 -16.42
CA GLU A 36 9.40 -14.99 -15.62
C GLU A 36 8.68 -14.64 -14.32
N GLY A 37 7.82 -15.55 -13.85
CA GLY A 37 7.18 -15.38 -12.54
C GLY A 37 8.23 -15.27 -11.44
N SER A 38 7.92 -14.54 -10.36
CA SER A 38 8.77 -14.55 -9.17
C SER A 38 8.48 -15.80 -8.36
N ASP A 39 9.53 -16.46 -7.89
CA ASP A 39 9.45 -17.55 -6.92
C ASP A 39 9.08 -17.03 -5.51
N TYR A 40 9.09 -15.71 -5.31
CA TYR A 40 8.84 -15.03 -4.04
C TYR A 40 7.45 -14.37 -4.03
N SER A 41 6.75 -14.54 -2.93
CA SER A 41 5.50 -13.86 -2.54
C SER A 41 5.77 -12.54 -1.81
N PHE A 42 6.36 -11.57 -2.51
CA PHE A 42 6.50 -10.22 -1.95
C PHE A 42 5.13 -9.56 -1.67
N PRO A 43 4.98 -8.84 -0.54
CA PRO A 43 6.03 -8.43 0.39
C PRO A 43 6.34 -9.41 1.53
N TYR A 44 5.63 -10.53 1.67
CA TYR A 44 5.76 -11.42 2.84
C TYR A 44 7.16 -12.04 2.97
N ASP A 45 7.82 -12.34 1.84
CA ASP A 45 9.20 -12.82 1.88
C ASP A 45 10.21 -11.82 2.44
N MET A 46 9.85 -10.53 2.60
CA MET A 46 10.70 -9.56 3.29
C MET A 46 10.92 -9.90 4.76
N GLU A 47 10.01 -10.67 5.38
CA GLU A 47 10.14 -11.14 6.76
C GLU A 47 11.17 -12.27 6.91
N GLN A 48 11.58 -12.90 5.81
CA GLN A 48 12.54 -14.00 5.87
C GLN A 48 13.97 -13.48 6.16
N PRO A 49 14.74 -14.13 7.05
CA PRO A 49 16.09 -13.68 7.40
C PRO A 49 17.08 -13.60 6.24
N ASP A 50 16.86 -14.41 5.19
CA ASP A 50 17.70 -14.48 4.00
C ASP A 50 17.25 -13.51 2.89
N CYS A 51 16.17 -12.75 3.08
CA CYS A 51 15.75 -11.75 2.12
C CYS A 51 16.81 -10.64 1.99
N PRO A 52 17.37 -10.42 0.78
CA PRO A 52 18.44 -9.45 0.59
C PRO A 52 17.97 -8.02 0.85
N GLU A 53 18.90 -7.15 1.27
CA GLU A 53 18.66 -5.72 1.52
C GLU A 53 18.24 -4.94 0.27
N LYS A 54 18.55 -5.48 -0.91
CA LYS A 54 18.30 -4.87 -2.20
C LYS A 54 17.43 -5.78 -3.06
N LEU A 55 16.33 -5.23 -3.54
CA LEU A 55 15.35 -5.85 -4.42
C LEU A 55 15.29 -5.13 -5.76
N PHE A 56 14.65 -5.76 -6.74
CA PHE A 56 14.42 -5.21 -8.07
C PHE A 56 12.92 -5.08 -8.32
N LEU A 57 12.51 -3.91 -8.81
CA LEU A 57 11.21 -3.71 -9.44
C LEU A 57 11.39 -3.89 -10.94
N LEU A 58 11.12 -5.11 -11.41
CA LEU A 58 11.23 -5.51 -12.80
C LEU A 58 10.10 -4.85 -13.60
N CYS A 59 10.43 -3.90 -14.48
CA CYS A 59 9.47 -3.04 -15.17
C CYS A 59 9.30 -3.43 -16.64
N ASN A 60 8.05 -3.57 -17.10
CA ASN A 60 7.69 -3.88 -18.48
C ASN A 60 7.58 -2.60 -19.33
N ARG A 61 7.39 -2.74 -20.65
CA ARG A 61 7.28 -1.65 -21.63
C ARG A 61 6.19 -0.62 -21.31
N ASN A 62 5.13 -1.04 -20.60
CA ASN A 62 3.94 -0.22 -20.31
C ASN A 62 3.87 0.23 -18.85
N ILE A 63 5.01 0.45 -18.20
CA ILE A 63 5.07 0.77 -16.77
C ILE A 63 4.55 2.19 -16.40
N GLY A 64 4.33 3.05 -17.40
CA GLY A 64 3.95 4.45 -17.19
C GLY A 64 5.14 5.33 -16.80
N ALA A 65 4.87 6.56 -16.33
CA ALA A 65 5.90 7.57 -16.14
C ALA A 65 6.86 7.27 -14.97
N LEU A 66 6.43 6.50 -13.96
CA LEU A 66 7.17 6.25 -12.72
C LEU A 66 7.68 7.54 -12.03
N LYS A 67 6.99 8.68 -12.19
CA LYS A 67 7.42 10.01 -11.66
C LYS A 67 6.78 10.34 -10.31
N PHE A 68 6.63 9.34 -9.46
CA PHE A 68 5.97 9.48 -8.16
C PHE A 68 6.95 9.40 -6.99
N ASN A 69 6.54 9.96 -5.85
CA ASN A 69 7.24 9.77 -4.58
C ASN A 69 6.67 8.61 -3.77
N TYR A 70 5.40 8.26 -4.01
CA TYR A 70 4.70 7.16 -3.37
C TYR A 70 3.89 6.35 -4.37
N TYR A 71 3.88 5.03 -4.19
CA TYR A 71 2.95 4.12 -4.83
C TYR A 71 2.67 2.90 -3.95
N ARG A 72 1.42 2.66 -3.59
CA ARG A 72 0.99 1.42 -2.94
C ARG A 72 1.01 0.27 -3.96
N HIS A 73 1.77 -0.77 -3.66
CA HIS A 73 1.91 -1.98 -4.47
C HIS A 73 1.55 -3.20 -3.63
N SER A 74 0.35 -3.75 -3.88
CA SER A 74 -0.26 -4.80 -3.05
C SER A 74 -0.34 -4.36 -1.58
N ARG A 75 0.26 -5.10 -0.64
CA ARG A 75 0.33 -4.79 0.79
C ARG A 75 1.54 -3.94 1.21
N ALA A 76 2.40 -3.56 0.27
CA ALA A 76 3.58 -2.78 0.54
C ALA A 76 3.55 -1.45 -0.24
N HIS A 77 4.57 -0.65 -0.02
CA HIS A 77 4.65 0.73 -0.46
C HIS A 77 6.00 0.98 -1.12
N LEU A 78 5.97 1.53 -2.32
CA LEU A 78 7.14 2.08 -2.98
C LEU A 78 7.24 3.54 -2.53
N MET A 79 8.35 3.90 -1.90
CA MET A 79 8.61 5.27 -1.46
C MET A 79 9.96 5.73 -1.99
N SER A 80 9.99 6.90 -2.63
CA SER A 80 11.26 7.57 -2.94
C SER A 80 12.04 7.87 -1.66
N ASP A 81 13.36 7.94 -1.73
CA ASP A 81 14.24 8.32 -0.62
C ASP A 81 13.79 9.64 0.00
N TYR A 82 13.47 10.63 -0.83
CA TYR A 82 12.92 11.92 -0.41
C TYR A 82 11.68 11.78 0.48
N PHE A 83 10.74 10.91 0.09
CA PHE A 83 9.51 10.73 0.85
C PHE A 83 9.74 9.92 2.13
N PHE A 84 10.55 8.87 2.06
CA PHE A 84 10.86 8.08 3.24
C PHE A 84 11.63 8.90 4.28
N ASP A 85 12.60 9.72 3.84
CA ASP A 85 13.34 10.64 4.72
C ASP A 85 12.43 11.67 5.39
N PHE A 86 11.38 12.13 4.71
CA PHE A 86 10.37 12.98 5.31
C PHE A 86 9.60 12.26 6.44
N LEU A 87 9.39 10.95 6.35
CA LEU A 87 8.66 10.19 7.37
C LEU A 87 9.52 9.77 8.57
N LYS A 88 10.83 9.62 8.41
CA LYS A 88 11.78 9.16 9.45
C LYS A 88 11.65 9.87 10.82
N PRO A 89 11.38 11.18 10.92
CA PRO A 89 11.27 11.85 12.22
C PRO A 89 10.01 11.49 13.02
N PHE A 90 9.02 10.84 12.40
CA PHE A 90 7.77 10.48 13.04
C PHE A 90 7.80 9.07 13.62
N ARG A 91 7.02 8.82 14.66
CA ARG A 91 6.89 7.49 15.27
C ARG A 91 6.05 6.60 14.35
N MET A 92 6.70 5.63 13.73
CA MET A 92 6.07 4.64 12.85
C MET A 92 5.84 3.34 13.61
N SER A 93 4.72 2.65 13.35
CA SER A 93 4.56 1.24 13.73
C SER A 93 5.59 0.38 12.99
N ASP A 94 5.86 -0.86 13.42
CA ASP A 94 6.95 -1.64 12.84
C ASP A 94 6.74 -1.91 11.34
N PHE A 95 7.88 -1.89 10.65
CA PHE A 95 7.96 -2.06 9.22
C PHE A 95 9.31 -2.66 8.85
N ILE A 96 9.33 -3.33 7.71
CA ILE A 96 10.54 -3.75 7.01
C ILE A 96 10.74 -2.82 5.82
N CYS A 97 11.97 -2.38 5.62
CA CYS A 97 12.36 -1.52 4.51
C CYS A 97 13.52 -2.15 3.77
N LYS A 98 13.40 -2.27 2.45
CA LYS A 98 14.46 -2.76 1.55
C LYS A 98 14.69 -1.75 0.44
N LYS A 99 15.92 -1.62 -0.04
CA LYS A 99 16.19 -0.81 -1.24
C LYS A 99 15.56 -1.46 -2.46
N LEU A 100 15.00 -0.66 -3.35
CA LEU A 100 14.32 -1.14 -4.55
C LEU A 100 14.86 -0.42 -5.77
N LEU A 101 15.43 -1.15 -6.72
CA LEU A 101 15.82 -0.58 -8.00
C LEU A 101 14.78 -0.93 -9.06
N ALA A 102 14.16 0.09 -9.63
CA ALA A 102 13.35 -0.09 -10.83
C ALA A 102 14.26 -0.33 -12.02
N THR A 103 14.08 -1.47 -12.68
CA THR A 103 14.91 -1.88 -13.82
C THR A 103 14.05 -2.32 -14.99
N SER A 104 14.43 -1.93 -16.20
CA SER A 104 13.82 -2.41 -17.44
C SER A 104 14.09 -3.89 -17.62
N ILE A 105 13.06 -4.70 -17.88
CA ILE A 105 13.29 -6.11 -18.21
C ILE A 105 13.83 -6.31 -19.63
N LYS A 106 13.84 -5.30 -20.50
CA LYS A 106 14.33 -5.49 -21.88
C LYS A 106 15.85 -5.70 -21.93
N ASP A 107 16.56 -4.95 -21.11
CA ASP A 107 18.01 -4.76 -21.16
C ASP A 107 18.66 -4.69 -19.77
N GLY A 108 17.86 -4.65 -18.69
CA GLY A 108 18.36 -4.61 -17.32
C GLY A 108 18.79 -3.23 -16.84
N GLU A 109 18.56 -2.18 -17.65
CA GLU A 109 18.90 -0.80 -17.33
C GLU A 109 18.12 -0.32 -16.10
N THR A 110 18.79 0.46 -15.25
CA THR A 110 18.15 1.08 -14.09
C THR A 110 17.33 2.29 -14.55
N ILE A 111 16.04 2.26 -14.25
CA ILE A 111 15.09 3.34 -14.51
C ILE A 111 15.04 4.30 -13.32
N ARG A 112 15.04 3.74 -12.09
CA ARG A 112 15.11 4.48 -10.82
C ARG A 112 15.87 3.67 -9.78
N ASP A 113 16.67 4.34 -8.97
CA ASP A 113 17.44 3.77 -7.86
C ASP A 113 17.16 4.46 -6.52
N ASP A 114 16.27 5.45 -6.50
CA ASP A 114 15.88 6.22 -5.34
C ASP A 114 14.67 5.62 -4.60
N LEU A 115 14.28 4.37 -4.87
CA LEU A 115 13.08 3.76 -4.28
C LEU A 115 13.41 2.83 -3.11
N ASN A 116 12.47 2.77 -2.17
CA ASN A 116 12.43 1.84 -1.05
C ASN A 116 11.13 1.03 -1.15
N TYR A 117 11.21 -0.25 -0.85
CA TYR A 117 10.05 -1.13 -0.69
C TYR A 117 9.78 -1.33 0.79
N ILE A 118 8.65 -0.80 1.25
CA ILE A 118 8.30 -0.71 2.67
C ILE A 118 7.06 -1.56 2.92
N TYR A 119 7.15 -2.44 3.89
CA TYR A 119 6.06 -3.30 4.32
C TYR A 119 5.86 -3.16 5.82
N PHE A 120 4.70 -2.64 6.22
CA PHE A 120 4.32 -2.54 7.63
C PHE A 120 3.89 -3.93 8.11
N THR A 121 4.63 -4.48 9.07
CA THR A 121 4.48 -5.85 9.56
C THR A 121 3.48 -5.97 10.70
N ASN A 122 2.97 -4.85 11.22
CA ASN A 122 2.31 -4.88 12.53
C ASN A 122 1.02 -5.68 12.57
N ASN A 123 0.97 -6.48 13.63
CA ASN A 123 -0.11 -7.34 14.12
C ASN A 123 -0.90 -6.67 15.26
N ASP A 124 -0.74 -5.35 15.44
CA ASP A 124 -1.30 -4.68 16.59
C ASP A 124 -2.82 -4.47 16.44
N ASP A 125 -3.53 -4.60 17.55
CA ASP A 125 -4.96 -4.24 17.71
C ASP A 125 -5.18 -2.73 17.59
N PHE A 126 -4.73 -2.10 16.51
CA PHE A 126 -4.93 -0.68 16.22
C PHE A 126 -6.39 -0.37 15.89
N LEU A 127 -7.17 -1.38 15.54
CA LEU A 127 -8.60 -1.27 15.31
C LEU A 127 -9.37 -1.76 16.53
N ASP A 128 -10.29 -0.94 17.03
CA ASP A 128 -11.30 -1.37 18.00
C ASP A 128 -12.47 -1.99 17.22
N PHE A 129 -12.47 -3.32 17.11
CA PHE A 129 -13.47 -4.07 16.32
C PHE A 129 -14.89 -3.91 16.89
N ASP A 130 -15.04 -3.78 18.20
CA ASP A 130 -16.34 -3.68 18.86
C ASP A 130 -16.98 -2.30 18.66
N LYS A 131 -16.16 -1.24 18.63
CA LYS A 131 -16.65 0.13 18.37
C LYS A 131 -16.72 0.50 16.89
N SER A 132 -16.00 -0.24 16.03
CA SER A 132 -16.04 -0.04 14.58
C SER A 132 -17.33 -0.58 13.98
N LYS A 133 -17.78 0.04 12.88
CA LYS A 133 -18.91 -0.50 12.10
C LYS A 133 -18.36 -1.36 10.98
N LEU A 134 -18.36 -2.68 11.21
CA LEU A 134 -17.77 -3.67 10.31
C LEU A 134 -18.83 -4.62 9.75
N GLU A 135 -18.63 -5.11 8.53
CA GLU A 135 -19.50 -6.10 7.88
C GLU A 135 -18.64 -7.12 7.12
N GLU A 136 -18.97 -8.41 7.22
CA GLU A 136 -18.30 -9.45 6.44
C GLU A 136 -18.90 -9.56 5.03
N ASP A 137 -18.06 -9.53 3.99
CA ASP A 137 -18.45 -9.75 2.61
C ASP A 137 -18.58 -11.25 2.27
N ARG A 138 -19.00 -11.59 1.04
CA ARG A 138 -19.15 -12.98 0.59
C ARG A 138 -17.84 -13.78 0.50
N TYR A 139 -16.70 -13.10 0.47
CA TYR A 139 -15.35 -13.66 0.41
C TYR A 139 -14.63 -13.64 1.76
N ARG A 140 -15.37 -13.35 2.85
CA ARG A 140 -14.83 -13.21 4.22
C ARG A 140 -13.91 -12.01 4.41
N GLY A 141 -13.93 -11.06 3.48
CA GLY A 141 -13.33 -9.74 3.67
C GLY A 141 -14.16 -8.92 4.67
N VAL A 142 -13.49 -8.13 5.51
CA VAL A 142 -14.17 -7.27 6.49
C VAL A 142 -14.26 -5.85 5.93
N ILE A 143 -15.48 -5.43 5.60
CA ILE A 143 -15.84 -4.10 5.11
C ILE A 143 -15.86 -3.10 6.29
N PRO A 144 -15.02 -2.05 6.27
CA PRO A 144 -15.01 -1.04 7.32
C PRO A 144 -15.88 0.16 6.95
N HIS A 145 -17.18 0.10 7.28
CA HIS A 145 -18.09 1.26 7.10
C HIS A 145 -17.73 2.44 8.01
N LYS A 146 -17.16 2.16 9.18
CA LYS A 146 -16.60 3.16 10.10
C LYS A 146 -15.46 2.53 10.88
N LEU A 147 -14.29 3.16 10.85
CA LEU A 147 -13.13 2.78 11.65
C LEU A 147 -13.13 3.54 12.98
N VAL A 148 -12.91 2.81 14.07
CA VAL A 148 -12.56 3.38 15.38
C VAL A 148 -11.24 2.77 15.79
N PHE A 149 -10.20 3.60 15.92
CA PHE A 149 -8.88 3.12 16.33
C PHE A 149 -8.81 2.96 17.85
N SER A 150 -8.05 1.96 18.30
CA SER A 150 -7.80 1.73 19.73
C SER A 150 -6.86 2.77 20.32
N GLU A 151 -6.73 2.84 21.65
CA GLU A 151 -5.80 3.78 22.28
C GLU A 151 -4.32 3.47 21.96
N LYS A 152 -4.00 2.26 21.50
CA LYS A 152 -2.63 1.86 21.13
C LYS A 152 -2.07 2.73 20.01
N VAL A 153 -2.92 3.25 19.10
CA VAL A 153 -2.43 4.11 18.00
C VAL A 153 -1.91 5.46 18.49
N LEU A 154 -2.21 5.90 19.72
CA LEU A 154 -1.74 7.17 20.27
C LEU A 154 -0.21 7.23 20.45
N SER A 155 0.44 6.06 20.49
CA SER A 155 1.90 5.93 20.53
C SER A 155 2.57 6.16 19.17
N TYR A 156 1.78 6.20 18.09
CA TYR A 156 2.27 6.26 16.72
C TYR A 156 1.70 7.46 15.98
N ASP A 157 2.54 8.07 15.16
CA ASP A 157 2.14 9.15 14.27
C ASP A 157 1.78 8.58 12.88
N ILE A 158 2.31 7.40 12.55
CA ILE A 158 2.14 6.68 11.29
C ILE A 158 1.98 5.19 11.60
N PHE A 159 0.95 4.55 11.06
CA PHE A 159 0.73 3.12 11.27
C PHE A 159 -0.04 2.49 10.10
N ALA A 160 -0.05 1.17 10.01
CA ALA A 160 -0.94 0.42 9.13
C ALA A 160 -1.84 -0.50 9.94
N ILE A 161 -3.06 -0.75 9.46
CA ILE A 161 -3.99 -1.70 10.09
C ILE A 161 -4.05 -3.01 9.30
N THR A 162 -4.50 -4.05 9.98
CA THR A 162 -4.82 -5.35 9.40
C THR A 162 -6.30 -5.69 9.62
N GLY A 163 -6.74 -6.84 9.09
CA GLY A 163 -8.08 -7.38 9.41
C GLY A 163 -9.27 -6.72 8.72
N THR A 164 -9.07 -5.77 7.80
CA THR A 164 -10.13 -5.18 6.96
C THR A 164 -9.73 -5.11 5.49
N LEU A 165 -10.67 -4.76 4.61
CA LEU A 165 -10.37 -4.47 3.21
C LEU A 165 -9.37 -3.31 3.02
N LEU A 166 -9.19 -2.46 4.04
CA LEU A 166 -8.19 -1.40 4.05
C LEU A 166 -6.83 -1.86 4.59
N SER A 167 -6.64 -3.16 4.80
CA SER A 167 -5.39 -3.72 5.31
C SER A 167 -4.17 -3.31 4.48
N GLY A 168 -3.09 -2.95 5.18
CA GLY A 168 -1.84 -2.49 4.56
C GLY A 168 -1.96 -1.12 3.89
N HIS A 169 -2.96 -0.31 4.23
CA HIS A 169 -2.90 1.13 3.97
C HIS A 169 -2.25 1.83 5.16
N ILE A 170 -1.50 2.89 4.86
CA ILE A 170 -0.86 3.73 5.88
C ILE A 170 -1.86 4.79 6.33
N PHE A 171 -1.97 4.95 7.64
CA PHE A 171 -2.69 5.99 8.33
C PHE A 171 -1.71 6.95 8.99
N LEU A 172 -2.00 8.24 8.88
CA LEU A 172 -1.26 9.34 9.48
C LEU A 172 -2.13 10.01 10.55
N SER A 173 -1.50 10.40 11.65
CA SER A 173 -2.10 11.39 12.56
C SER A 173 -2.32 12.72 11.84
N GLU A 174 -3.26 13.51 12.36
CA GLU A 174 -3.59 14.85 11.84
C GLU A 174 -2.36 15.76 11.72
N MET A 175 -1.48 15.77 12.72
CA MET A 175 -0.22 16.54 12.70
C MET A 175 0.67 16.17 11.50
N VAL A 176 0.80 14.88 11.17
CA VAL A 176 1.63 14.45 10.04
C VAL A 176 0.95 14.79 8.72
N ALA A 177 -0.38 14.65 8.65
CA ALA A 177 -1.15 15.03 7.47
C ALA A 177 -1.05 16.53 7.17
N GLU A 178 -1.07 17.39 8.19
CA GLU A 178 -0.85 18.85 8.03
C GLU A 178 0.51 19.16 7.41
N LYS A 179 1.59 18.58 7.94
CA LYS A 179 2.94 18.71 7.37
C LYS A 179 3.03 18.18 5.96
N PHE A 180 2.20 17.19 5.61
CA PHE A 180 2.14 16.64 4.28
C PHE A 180 1.53 17.64 3.28
N PHE A 181 0.48 18.37 3.64
CA PHE A 181 -0.14 19.36 2.75
C PHE A 181 0.82 20.51 2.36
N GLU A 182 1.82 20.78 3.20
CA GLU A 182 2.89 21.73 2.90
C GLU A 182 3.95 21.18 1.93
N LYS A 183 3.98 19.85 1.72
CA LYS A 183 4.95 19.15 0.88
C LYS A 183 4.34 18.78 -0.46
N LYS A 184 5.13 18.91 -1.53
CA LYS A 184 4.75 18.50 -2.89
C LYS A 184 5.10 17.04 -3.14
N ILE A 185 4.54 16.11 -2.36
CA ILE A 185 4.74 14.67 -2.55
C ILE A 185 3.87 14.19 -3.71
N ALA A 186 4.48 13.66 -4.77
CA ALA A 186 3.77 13.21 -5.95
C ALA A 186 3.25 11.77 -5.83
N GLY A 187 2.10 11.50 -6.47
CA GLY A 187 1.57 10.15 -6.69
C GLY A 187 0.62 9.63 -5.61
N LEU A 188 0.24 10.48 -4.65
CA LEU A 188 -0.65 10.08 -3.58
C LEU A 188 -1.71 11.14 -3.28
N LYS A 189 -2.80 10.69 -2.66
CA LYS A 189 -3.83 11.53 -2.05
C LYS A 189 -4.00 11.15 -0.58
N LEU A 190 -4.28 12.15 0.25
CA LEU A 190 -4.65 11.97 1.65
C LEU A 190 -6.16 12.02 1.79
N ILE A 191 -6.73 10.96 2.35
CA ILE A 191 -8.18 10.82 2.56
C ILE A 191 -8.44 10.75 4.06
N LYS A 192 -9.40 11.51 4.58
CA LYS A 192 -9.81 11.35 5.98
C LYS A 192 -10.28 9.92 6.23
N SER A 193 -9.98 9.36 7.39
CA SER A 193 -10.33 7.96 7.71
C SER A 193 -11.82 7.66 7.62
N GLU A 194 -12.68 8.67 7.81
CA GLU A 194 -14.15 8.57 7.64
C GLU A 194 -14.58 8.33 6.18
N ASP A 195 -13.82 8.85 5.21
CA ASP A 195 -14.09 8.72 3.77
C ASP A 195 -13.24 7.62 3.10
N ALA A 196 -12.29 7.04 3.83
CA ALA A 196 -11.29 6.10 3.33
C ALA A 196 -11.90 4.93 2.56
N PHE A 197 -12.93 4.28 3.11
CA PHE A 197 -13.55 3.13 2.44
C PHE A 197 -14.35 3.52 1.19
N LYS A 198 -15.00 4.68 1.21
CA LYS A 198 -15.71 5.20 0.03
C LYS A 198 -14.74 5.45 -1.13
N GLU A 199 -13.62 6.11 -0.85
CA GLU A 199 -12.58 6.36 -1.85
C GLU A 199 -11.92 5.04 -2.32
N TYR A 200 -11.73 4.08 -1.42
CA TYR A 200 -11.28 2.74 -1.78
C TYR A 200 -12.22 2.06 -2.79
N CYS A 201 -13.53 2.11 -2.55
CA CYS A 201 -14.51 1.55 -3.48
C CYS A 201 -14.43 2.17 -4.88
N LEU A 202 -14.23 3.49 -4.95
CA LEU A 202 -14.11 4.21 -6.23
C LEU A 202 -12.83 3.85 -6.98
N ASP A 203 -11.69 3.86 -6.30
CA ASP A 203 -10.39 3.65 -6.93
C ASP A 203 -10.17 2.19 -7.37
N TYR A 204 -10.60 1.25 -6.54
CA TYR A 204 -10.39 -0.19 -6.73
C TYR A 204 -11.61 -0.91 -7.32
N GLY A 205 -12.70 -0.19 -7.63
CA GLY A 205 -13.90 -0.77 -8.24
C GLY A 205 -14.63 -1.77 -7.35
N TYR A 206 -14.53 -1.61 -6.03
CA TYR A 206 -15.21 -2.49 -5.08
C TYR A 206 -16.68 -2.07 -4.94
N ASP A 207 -17.59 -2.92 -5.41
CA ASP A 207 -19.04 -2.73 -5.26
C ASP A 207 -19.53 -3.47 -4.02
N ILE A 208 -20.07 -2.73 -3.05
CA ILE A 208 -20.58 -3.28 -1.80
C ILE A 208 -21.79 -4.19 -2.07
N GLU A 209 -22.75 -3.79 -2.90
CA GLU A 209 -24.00 -4.54 -3.11
C GLU A 209 -23.75 -5.88 -3.79
N ILE A 210 -22.78 -5.93 -4.70
CA ILE A 210 -22.39 -7.18 -5.38
C ILE A 210 -21.67 -8.13 -4.41
N ASN A 211 -20.90 -7.59 -3.47
CA ASN A 211 -20.06 -8.37 -2.55
C ASN A 211 -20.72 -8.66 -1.20
N LYS A 212 -21.89 -8.08 -0.90
CA LYS A 212 -22.67 -8.41 0.30
C LYS A 212 -22.95 -9.91 0.40
N LYS A 213 -22.76 -10.45 1.60
CA LYS A 213 -23.11 -11.83 1.94
C LYS A 213 -24.63 -11.98 1.87
N ARG A 214 -25.13 -12.63 0.82
CA ARG A 214 -26.58 -12.90 0.69
C ARG A 214 -27.04 -13.85 1.78
N ALA A 215 -28.09 -13.47 2.51
CA ALA A 215 -28.75 -14.40 3.43
C ALA A 215 -29.22 -15.64 2.64
N LYS A 216 -28.85 -16.83 3.11
CA LYS A 216 -29.40 -18.08 2.56
C LYS A 216 -30.91 -18.04 2.77
N ARG A 217 -31.70 -17.85 1.71
CA ARG A 217 -33.14 -18.11 1.76
C ARG A 217 -33.30 -19.58 2.16
N ARG A 218 -33.90 -19.83 3.33
CA ARG A 218 -34.42 -21.17 3.63
C ARG A 218 -35.49 -21.44 2.57
N LEU A 219 -35.29 -22.46 1.76
CA LEU A 219 -36.35 -22.96 0.89
C LEU A 219 -37.51 -23.42 1.79
N PRO A 220 -38.77 -23.15 1.40
CA PRO A 220 -39.95 -23.55 2.17
C PRO A 220 -40.01 -25.06 2.38
#